data_AF-D6GUV4-F1
#
_entry.id   AF-D6GUV4-F1
#
_cell.length_a   1.000
_cell.length_b   1.000
_cell.length_c   1.000
_cell.angle_alpha   90.00
_cell.angle_beta   90.00
_cell.angle_gamma   90.00
#
_symmetry.space_group_name_H-M   'P 1'
#
loop_
_entity.id
_entity.type
_entity.pdbx_description
1 polymer ?
#
loop_
_entity_poly.entity_id
_entity_poly.type
_entity_poly.pdbx_seq_one_letter_code
_entity_poly.pdbx_strand_id
1 'polypeptide(L)' 'MKLPLEGLKQDIFSIREEETDLKYGRFPEKRSVEERINYGFILLDKPAGIRSKTAAYIAKKLMAVLGVKKIGYSGTLED' A
#
# COMPACT_ATOMS: atom_id res chain seq x y z
N MET A 1 15.87 -20.66 0.31
CA MET A 1 15.58 -20.27 -1.09
C MET A 1 15.74 -18.77 -1.17
N LYS A 2 16.48 -18.25 -2.15
CA LYS A 2 16.62 -16.80 -2.37
C LYS A 2 15.43 -16.33 -3.23
N LEU A 3 14.69 -15.32 -2.80
CA LEU A 3 13.56 -14.80 -3.58
C LEU A 3 14.06 -14.03 -4.81
N PRO A 4 13.26 -13.92 -5.90
CA PRO A 4 13.69 -13.25 -7.13
C PRO A 4 14.11 -11.78 -6.95
N LEU A 5 13.51 -11.09 -5.97
CA LEU A 5 13.83 -9.70 -5.66
C LEU A 5 14.85 -9.56 -4.52
N GLU A 6 15.23 -10.66 -3.88
CA GLU A 6 16.11 -10.64 -2.73
C GLU A 6 17.54 -10.28 -3.14
N GLY A 7 18.03 -9.15 -2.62
CA GLY A 7 19.35 -8.63 -2.97
C GLY A 7 19.45 -8.06 -4.39
N LEU A 8 18.31 -7.79 -5.05
CA LEU A 8 18.29 -7.05 -6.31
C LEU A 8 18.90 -5.66 -6.07
N LYS A 9 20.03 -5.38 -6.72
CA LYS A 9 20.60 -4.03 -6.84
C LYS A 9 20.37 -3.58 -8.27
N GLN A 10 19.67 -2.47 -8.44
CA GLN A 10 19.52 -1.82 -9.74
C GLN A 10 20.55 -0.71 -9.83
N ASP A 11 21.31 -0.70 -10.91
CA ASP A 11 22.18 0.43 -11.22
C ASP A 11 21.31 1.62 -11.63
N ILE A 12 21.51 2.75 -10.96
CA ILE A 12 20.81 4.00 -11.26
C ILE A 12 21.73 4.84 -12.13
N PHE A 13 21.30 5.12 -13.36
CA PHE A 13 22.02 6.00 -14.29
C PHE A 13 21.34 7.37 -14.35
N SER A 14 22.07 8.43 -14.02
CA SER A 14 21.58 9.81 -14.15
C SER A 14 21.84 10.30 -15.57
N ILE A 15 20.78 10.68 -16.28
CA ILE A 15 20.88 11.29 -17.62
C ILE A 15 21.10 12.80 -17.47
N ARG A 16 20.45 13.43 -16.48
CA ARG A 16 20.54 14.86 -16.14
C ARG A 16 20.22 15.09 -14.66
N GLU A 17 20.85 16.08 -14.07
CA GLU A 17 20.54 16.60 -12.73
C GLU A 17 19.37 17.60 -12.85
N GLU A 18 18.25 17.33 -12.20
CA GLU A 18 17.05 18.16 -12.21
C GLU A 18 16.39 18.12 -10.83
N GLU A 19 15.68 19.20 -10.48
CA GLU A 19 14.94 19.28 -9.22
C GLU A 19 13.43 19.16 -9.46
N THR A 20 12.71 18.68 -8.45
CA THR A 20 11.24 18.63 -8.47
C THR A 20 10.64 19.88 -7.87
N ASP A 21 9.69 20.51 -8.56
CA ASP A 21 8.97 21.67 -8.04
C ASP A 21 8.03 21.25 -6.90
N LEU A 22 8.39 21.65 -5.68
CA LEU A 22 7.71 21.28 -4.45
C LEU A 22 6.27 21.81 -4.33
N LYS A 23 5.84 22.71 -5.21
CA LYS A 23 4.44 23.16 -5.25
C LYS A 23 3.48 22.08 -5.78
N TYR A 24 4.01 21.02 -6.41
CA TYR A 24 3.22 19.92 -6.95
C TYR A 24 3.37 18.64 -6.14
N GLY A 25 2.25 17.94 -5.96
CA GLY A 25 2.21 16.68 -5.23
C GLY A 25 2.53 16.83 -3.74
N ARG A 26 2.74 15.69 -3.07
CA ARG A 26 3.05 15.67 -1.65
C ARG A 26 3.86 14.44 -1.27
N PHE A 27 5.01 14.69 -0.62
CA PHE A 27 5.83 13.62 -0.05
C PHE A 27 5.02 12.77 0.93
N PRO A 28 5.23 11.44 0.98
CA PRO A 28 4.46 10.52 1.83
C PRO A 28 4.32 10.98 3.29
N GLU A 29 5.40 11.49 3.88
CA GLU A 29 5.46 11.97 5.26
C GLU A 29 4.71 13.29 5.48
N LYS A 30 4.51 14.08 4.43
CA LYS A 30 3.76 15.36 4.48
C LYS A 30 2.28 15.20 4.13
N ARG A 31 1.83 13.99 3.75
CA ARG A 31 0.43 13.72 3.39
C ARG A 31 -0.50 13.88 4.60
N SER A 32 -1.71 14.38 4.35
CA SER A 32 -2.76 14.42 5.38
C SER A 32 -3.20 13.00 5.76
N VAL A 33 -3.94 12.86 6.86
CA VAL A 33 -4.47 11.56 7.29
C VAL A 33 -5.37 10.97 6.21
N GLU A 34 -6.21 11.80 5.59
CA GLU A 34 -7.13 11.40 4.53
C GLU A 34 -6.39 10.87 3.29
N GLU A 35 -5.31 11.53 2.87
CA GLU A 35 -4.49 11.06 1.76
C GLU A 35 -3.77 9.76 2.09
N ARG A 36 -3.23 9.63 3.31
CA ARG A 36 -2.58 8.39 3.76
C ARG A 36 -3.55 7.21 3.76
N ILE A 37 -4.82 7.44 4.14
CA ILE A 37 -5.87 6.43 4.11
C ILE A 37 -6.22 6.05 2.66
N ASN A 38 -6.35 7.02 1.76
CA ASN A 38 -6.75 6.76 0.37
C ASN A 38 -5.63 6.17 -0.51
N TYR A 39 -4.36 6.47 -0.21
CA TYR A 39 -3.19 6.04 -0.99
C TYR A 39 -2.25 5.11 -0.22
N GLY A 40 -2.72 4.53 0.88
CA GLY A 40 -1.97 3.61 1.73
C GLY A 40 -2.28 2.13 1.47
N PHE A 41 -1.55 1.27 2.16
CA PHE A 41 -1.81 -0.16 2.24
C PHE A 41 -1.71 -0.61 3.70
N ILE A 42 -2.34 -1.74 4.02
CA ILE A 42 -2.31 -2.35 5.35
C ILE A 42 -1.59 -3.69 5.21
N LEU A 43 -0.52 -3.86 5.98
CA LEU A 43 0.09 -5.17 6.20
C LEU A 43 -0.77 -5.92 7.22
N LEU A 44 -1.76 -6.64 6.72
CA LEU A 44 -2.70 -7.38 7.56
C LEU A 44 -2.16 -8.78 7.81
N ASP A 45 -1.92 -9.10 9.08
CA ASP A 45 -1.78 -10.48 9.51
C ASP A 45 -3.18 -11.12 9.54
N LYS A 46 -3.50 -11.90 8.49
CA LYS A 46 -4.85 -12.47 8.32
C LYS A 46 -5.07 -13.54 9.40
N PRO A 47 -6.12 -13.44 10.23
CA PRO A 47 -6.42 -14.51 11.18
C PRO A 47 -6.78 -15.82 10.46
N ALA A 48 -6.41 -16.95 11.08
CA ALA A 48 -6.79 -18.28 10.62
C ALA A 48 -8.30 -18.50 10.74
N GLY A 49 -8.86 -19.38 9.91
CA GLY A 49 -10.27 -19.75 9.90
C GLY A 49 -11.19 -18.77 9.16
N ILE A 50 -10.66 -17.72 8.54
CA ILE A 50 -11.43 -16.82 7.68
C ILE A 50 -10.85 -16.69 6.27
N ARG A 51 -11.75 -16.65 5.28
CA ARG A 51 -11.41 -16.36 3.89
C ARG A 51 -10.78 -14.97 3.75
N SER A 52 -9.76 -14.87 2.90
CA SER A 52 -9.11 -13.59 2.55
C SER A 52 -10.11 -12.52 2.06
N LYS A 53 -11.12 -12.92 1.28
CA LYS A 53 -12.21 -12.02 0.85
C LYS A 53 -13.04 -11.50 2.03
N THR A 54 -13.27 -12.31 3.06
CA THR A 54 -13.98 -11.90 4.28
C THR A 54 -13.14 -10.90 5.09
N ALA A 55 -11.85 -11.16 5.26
CA ALA A 55 -10.93 -10.23 5.93
C ALA A 55 -10.92 -8.86 5.23
N ALA A 56 -10.81 -8.85 3.89
CA ALA A 56 -10.86 -7.62 3.10
C ALA A 56 -12.21 -6.89 3.23
N TYR A 57 -13.33 -7.61 3.30
CA TYR A 57 -14.65 -7.02 3.52
C TYR A 57 -14.79 -6.37 4.91
N ILE A 58 -14.29 -7.03 5.96
CA ILE A 58 -14.27 -6.47 7.31
C ILE A 58 -13.42 -5.19 7.34
N ALA A 59 -12.21 -5.23 6.76
CA ALA A 59 -11.36 -4.05 6.62
C ALA A 59 -12.08 -2.92 5.87
N LYS A 60 -12.80 -3.22 4.77
CA LYS A 60 -13.62 -2.23 4.05
C LYS A 60 -14.65 -1.57 4.96
N LYS A 61 -15.37 -2.36 5.76
CA LYS A 61 -16.44 -1.86 6.65
C LYS A 61 -15.88 -0.96 7.75
N LEU A 62 -14.76 -1.35 8.36
CA LEU A 62 -14.09 -0.53 9.36
C LEU A 62 -13.58 0.78 8.75
N MET A 63 -12.96 0.71 7.57
CA MET A 63 -12.38 1.90 6.92
C MET A 63 -13.43 2.80 6.25
N ALA A 64 -14.65 2.31 6.02
CA ALA A 64 -15.73 3.10 5.42
C ALA A 64 -16.13 4.29 6.31
N VAL A 65 -16.00 4.19 7.63
CA VAL A 65 -16.24 5.31 8.56
C VAL A 65 -15.23 6.45 8.36
N LEU A 66 -14.08 6.16 7.74
CA LEU A 66 -13.03 7.11 7.39
C LEU A 66 -13.12 7.56 5.92
N GLY A 67 -14.21 7.22 5.22
CA GLY A 67 -14.47 7.65 3.84
C GLY A 67 -13.79 6.81 2.75
N VAL A 68 -13.25 5.62 3.07
CA VAL A 68 -12.65 4.74 2.06
C VAL A 68 -13.71 4.22 1.08
N LYS A 69 -13.46 4.47 -0.21
CA LYS A 69 -14.39 4.08 -1.30
C LYS A 69 -14.11 2.68 -1.87
N LYS A 70 -12.85 2.26 -1.90
CA LYS A 70 -12.40 1.02 -2.54
C LYS A 70 -11.32 0.34 -1.69
N ILE A 71 -11.32 -0.99 -1.66
CA ILE A 71 -10.27 -1.81 -1.05
C ILE A 71 -10.01 -3.03 -1.92
N GLY A 72 -8.77 -3.50 -1.95
CA GLY A 72 -8.34 -4.75 -2.56
C GLY A 72 -7.43 -5.54 -1.61
N TYR A 73 -7.11 -6.78 -1.96
CA TYR A 73 -6.20 -7.63 -1.21
C TYR A 73 -5.20 -8.30 -2.18
N SER A 74 -3.96 -8.52 -1.72
CA SER A 74 -2.82 -8.87 -2.58
C SER A 74 -2.79 -10.33 -3.08
N GLY A 75 -3.76 -11.15 -2.65
CA GLY A 75 -3.85 -12.56 -3.01
C GLY A 75 -4.69 -13.33 -1.99
N THR A 76 -5.20 -14.50 -2.38
CA THR A 76 -5.97 -15.34 -1.47
C THR A 76 -5.03 -16.27 -0.71
N LEU A 77 -4.95 -16.07 0.60
CA LEU A 77 -4.46 -17.09 1.52
C LEU A 77 -5.59 -18.07 1.84
N GLU A 78 -5.25 -19.35 2.00
CA GLU A 78 -6.17 -20.39 2.45
C GLU A 78 -6.72 -20.09 3.86
N ASP A 79 -7.82 -20.77 4.16
CA ASP A 79 -8.65 -20.52 5.34
C ASP A 79 -8.01 -21.11 6.59
#